data_AF-A0A1X0S9M1-F1
#
_entry.id   AF-A0A1X0S9M1-F1
#
_cell.length_a   1.000
_cell.length_b   1.000
_cell.length_c   1.000
_cell.angle_alpha   90.00
_cell.angle_beta   90.00
_cell.angle_gamma   90.00
#
_symmetry.space_group_name_H-M   'P 1'
#
loop_
_entity.id
_entity.type
_entity.pdbx_description
1 polymer ?
#
loop_
_entity_poly.entity_id
_entity_poly.type
_entity_poly.pdbx_seq_one_letter_code
_entity_poly.pdbx_strand_id
1 'polypeptide(L)'
;MSAENIYDFARSGATVNNSIVPRSTQDLGEQIQAYSRFFNQAHTDAIHFIWIGLNDIHDIFQGHSNRSQIMIDEVSSSFYNSLSKLYESKAKYMFVLNVIPLDDLPKFYTLSQAEKAQLDSMVRRYNANLAKVINDLVEKRKDQGLHVYLYDAYENFADLCKNMRGSPSSCNRGSHCDNLVWWDDLHLTTKVHYALANSVYKEFLATGW
;
A
#
# COMPACT_ATOMS: atom_id res chain seq x y z
N MET A 1 16.50 -6.85 23.75
CA MET A 1 15.53 -6.44 22.72
C MET A 1 14.23 -6.16 23.45
N SER A 2 13.84 -4.88 23.59
CA SER A 2 12.48 -4.57 24.03
C SER A 2 11.52 -5.10 22.98
N ALA A 3 10.45 -5.78 23.40
CA ALA A 3 9.41 -6.20 22.47
C ALA A 3 8.76 -4.94 21.89
N GLU A 4 8.95 -4.70 20.59
CA GLU A 4 8.18 -3.69 19.87
C GLU A 4 6.72 -4.19 19.78
N ASN A 5 5.77 -3.38 20.24
CA ASN A 5 4.36 -3.71 20.17
C ASN A 5 3.84 -3.36 18.78
N ILE A 6 3.24 -4.33 18.08
CA ILE A 6 2.57 -4.11 16.79
C ILE A 6 1.07 -3.93 17.07
N TYR A 7 0.52 -2.81 16.60
CA TYR A 7 -0.91 -2.52 16.64
C TYR A 7 -1.45 -2.44 15.21
N ASP A 8 -2.18 -3.47 14.80
CA ASP A 8 -2.68 -3.60 13.43
C ASP A 8 -4.08 -2.99 13.27
N PHE A 9 -4.14 -1.86 12.56
CA PHE A 9 -5.38 -1.19 12.19
C PHE A 9 -5.83 -1.52 10.76
N ALA A 10 -5.06 -2.31 10.01
CA ALA A 10 -5.38 -2.66 8.64
C ALA A 10 -6.70 -3.43 8.56
N ARG A 11 -7.39 -3.24 7.44
CA ARG A 11 -8.65 -3.93 7.12
C ARG A 11 -8.56 -4.52 5.73
N SER A 12 -8.78 -5.83 5.65
CA SER A 12 -8.81 -6.53 4.37
C SER A 12 -9.88 -5.93 3.47
N GLY A 13 -9.46 -5.54 2.26
CA GLY A 13 -10.32 -4.87 1.31
C GLY A 13 -10.46 -3.36 1.48
N ALA A 14 -9.74 -2.70 2.38
CA ALA A 14 -9.82 -1.23 2.52
C ALA A 14 -9.31 -0.48 1.27
N THR A 15 -9.98 0.63 0.96
CA THR A 15 -9.55 1.64 -0.01
C THR A 15 -8.96 2.85 0.70
N VAL A 16 -8.38 3.79 -0.05
CA VAL A 16 -7.89 5.05 0.53
C VAL A 16 -9.06 5.90 1.02
N ASN A 17 -10.15 5.94 0.25
CA ASN A 17 -11.33 6.75 0.54
C ASN A 17 -12.60 6.15 -0.06
N ASN A 18 -13.52 5.73 0.82
CA ASN A 18 -14.79 5.10 0.44
C ASN A 18 -15.75 6.04 -0.29
N SER A 19 -15.55 7.36 -0.22
CA SER A 19 -16.36 8.32 -1.00
C SER A 19 -15.96 8.36 -2.48
N ILE A 20 -14.76 7.86 -2.84
CA ILE A 20 -14.24 7.82 -4.21
C ILE A 20 -14.35 6.41 -4.78
N VAL A 21 -13.87 5.41 -4.05
CA VAL A 21 -13.99 3.99 -4.39
C VAL A 21 -14.80 3.29 -3.28
N PRO A 22 -16.12 3.12 -3.47
CA PRO A 22 -17.00 2.66 -2.40
C PRO A 22 -16.74 1.22 -1.98
N ARG A 23 -16.51 1.02 -0.67
CA ARG A 23 -16.58 -0.27 0.00
C ARG A 23 -17.25 -0.13 1.37
N SER A 24 -17.71 -1.26 1.91
CA SER A 24 -18.25 -1.33 3.28
C SER A 24 -17.15 -1.47 4.34
N THR A 25 -15.95 -1.88 3.93
CA THR A 25 -14.77 -1.94 4.79
C THR A 25 -14.29 -0.54 5.15
N GLN A 26 -13.84 -0.35 6.39
CA GLN A 26 -13.26 0.93 6.84
C GLN A 26 -12.07 1.36 5.97
N ASP A 27 -12.14 2.57 5.40
CA ASP A 27 -11.06 3.14 4.59
C ASP A 27 -9.88 3.62 5.43
N LEU A 28 -8.82 4.13 4.78
CA LEU A 28 -7.64 4.66 5.46
C LEU A 28 -7.99 5.76 6.49
N GLY A 29 -8.92 6.65 6.14
CA GLY A 29 -9.34 7.74 7.02
C GLY A 29 -10.06 7.24 8.27
N GLU A 30 -10.87 6.20 8.14
CA GLU A 30 -11.53 5.52 9.26
C GLU A 30 -10.53 4.73 10.13
N GLN A 31 -9.54 4.09 9.53
CA GLN A 31 -8.45 3.41 10.25
C GLN A 31 -7.60 4.39 11.07
N ILE A 32 -7.26 5.56 10.51
CA ILE A 32 -6.54 6.63 11.23
C ILE A 32 -7.37 7.20 12.38
N GLN A 33 -8.69 7.30 12.21
CA GLN A 33 -9.60 7.67 13.31
C GLN A 33 -9.63 6.60 14.40
N ALA A 34 -9.66 5.32 14.04
CA ALA A 34 -9.61 4.22 15.00
C ALA A 34 -8.30 4.24 15.81
N TYR A 35 -7.17 4.43 15.13
CA TYR A 35 -5.86 4.65 15.76
C TYR A 35 -5.90 5.81 16.76
N SER A 36 -6.40 6.98 16.32
CA SER A 36 -6.43 8.19 17.16
C SER A 36 -7.30 8.00 18.41
N ARG A 37 -8.42 7.27 18.29
CA ARG A 37 -9.29 6.92 19.44
C ARG A 37 -8.62 5.93 20.38
N PHE A 38 -7.87 4.96 19.85
CA PHE A 38 -7.22 3.93 20.65
C PHE A 38 -6.14 4.52 21.57
N PHE A 39 -5.31 5.43 21.06
CA PHE A 39 -4.20 6.00 21.83
C PHE A 39 -4.50 7.33 22.52
N ASN A 40 -5.65 7.96 22.26
CA ASN A 40 -6.06 9.28 22.78
C ASN A 40 -5.17 10.47 22.32
N GLN A 41 -3.88 10.25 22.05
CA GLN A 41 -2.93 11.02 21.22
C GLN A 41 -1.88 10.04 20.65
N ALA A 42 -1.31 10.31 19.46
CA ALA A 42 -0.31 9.42 18.87
C ALA A 42 0.94 9.29 19.74
N HIS A 43 1.47 8.06 19.80
CA HIS A 43 2.81 7.81 20.29
C HIS A 43 3.81 8.48 19.33
N THR A 44 4.47 9.54 19.79
CA THR A 44 5.38 10.35 18.96
C THR A 44 6.62 9.57 18.54
N ASP A 45 6.93 8.47 19.22
CA ASP A 45 8.02 7.53 18.98
C ASP A 45 7.58 6.30 18.14
N ALA A 46 6.30 6.19 17.76
CA ALA A 46 5.84 5.09 16.93
C ALA A 46 6.13 5.32 15.44
N ILE A 47 6.46 4.23 14.75
CA ILE A 47 6.53 4.17 13.29
C ILE A 47 5.17 3.74 12.74
N HIS A 48 4.63 4.52 11.82
CA HIS A 48 3.33 4.26 11.23
C HIS A 48 3.51 3.66 9.84
N PHE A 49 3.36 2.35 9.72
CA PHE A 49 3.43 1.64 8.43
C PHE A 49 2.10 1.73 7.69
N ILE A 50 2.13 2.13 6.41
CA ILE A 50 0.94 2.33 5.58
C ILE A 50 1.16 1.68 4.21
N TRP A 51 0.34 0.69 3.88
CA TRP A 51 0.34 0.05 2.57
C TRP A 51 -1.09 -0.16 2.08
N ILE A 52 -1.53 0.71 1.17
CA ILE A 52 -2.93 0.79 0.70
C ILE A 52 -3.00 1.43 -0.70
N GLY A 53 -4.10 1.20 -1.42
CA GLY A 53 -4.30 1.64 -2.80
C GLY A 53 -4.56 0.50 -3.78
N LEU A 54 -4.21 -0.73 -3.41
CA LEU A 54 -4.35 -1.91 -4.28
C LEU A 54 -5.82 -2.20 -4.60
N ASN A 55 -6.71 -2.08 -3.61
CA ASN A 55 -8.16 -2.23 -3.80
C ASN A 55 -8.75 -1.12 -4.67
N ASP A 56 -8.27 0.12 -4.52
CA ASP A 56 -8.70 1.27 -5.33
C ASP A 56 -8.42 1.01 -6.81
N ILE A 57 -7.17 0.64 -7.14
CA ILE A 57 -6.77 0.33 -8.51
C ILE A 57 -7.55 -0.87 -9.06
N HIS A 58 -7.67 -1.94 -8.27
CA HIS A 58 -8.44 -3.13 -8.65
C HIS A 58 -9.89 -2.78 -9.01
N ASP A 59 -10.62 -2.05 -8.16
CA ASP A 59 -12.04 -1.76 -8.38
C ASP A 59 -12.26 -0.75 -9.50
N ILE A 60 -11.40 0.26 -9.62
CA ILE A 60 -11.46 1.22 -10.72
C ILE A 60 -11.23 0.48 -12.05
N PHE A 61 -10.25 -0.42 -12.10
CA PHE A 61 -9.93 -1.21 -13.29
C PHE A 61 -11.10 -2.14 -13.69
N GLN A 62 -11.65 -2.88 -12.72
CA GLN A 62 -12.77 -3.80 -12.94
C GLN A 62 -14.10 -3.10 -13.28
N GLY A 63 -14.28 -1.85 -12.86
CA GLY A 63 -15.46 -1.06 -13.20
C GLY A 63 -15.51 -0.61 -14.67
N HIS A 64 -14.41 -0.75 -15.43
CA HIS A 64 -14.29 -0.32 -16.83
C HIS A 64 -14.81 1.11 -17.09
N SER A 65 -14.52 2.02 -16.17
CA SER A 65 -15.00 3.40 -16.23
C SER A 65 -14.15 4.26 -17.15
N ASN A 66 -14.77 5.11 -17.97
CA ASN A 66 -14.07 6.17 -18.71
C ASN A 66 -13.45 7.23 -17.78
N ARG A 67 -13.80 7.22 -16.48
CA ARG A 67 -13.24 8.09 -15.45
C ARG A 67 -12.05 7.49 -14.71
N SER A 68 -11.56 6.30 -15.09
CA SER A 68 -10.54 5.56 -14.32
C SER A 68 -9.31 6.40 -13.97
N GLN A 69 -8.80 7.18 -14.92
CA GLN A 69 -7.67 8.08 -14.67
C GLN A 69 -7.97 9.19 -13.66
N ILE A 70 -9.14 9.81 -13.77
CA ILE A 70 -9.58 10.86 -12.85
C ILE A 70 -9.77 10.29 -11.44
N MET A 71 -10.36 9.10 -11.33
CA MET A 71 -10.55 8.43 -10.05
C MET A 71 -9.20 8.09 -9.38
N ILE A 72 -8.21 7.61 -10.14
CA ILE A 72 -6.85 7.38 -9.61
C ILE A 72 -6.23 8.67 -9.06
N ASP A 73 -6.41 9.80 -9.74
CA ASP A 73 -5.92 11.09 -9.26
C ASP A 73 -6.66 11.56 -8.00
N GLU A 74 -8.00 11.40 -7.96
CA GLU A 74 -8.84 11.72 -6.80
C GLU A 74 -8.44 10.88 -5.57
N VAL A 75 -8.27 9.56 -5.75
CA VAL A 75 -7.82 8.63 -4.70
C VAL A 75 -6.46 9.08 -4.17
N SER A 76 -5.48 9.27 -5.05
CA SER A 76 -4.12 9.67 -4.66
C SER A 76 -4.12 11.01 -3.92
N SER A 77 -4.90 11.99 -4.40
CA SER A 77 -5.05 13.29 -3.74
C SER A 77 -5.69 13.18 -2.36
N SER A 78 -6.64 12.26 -2.18
CA SER A 78 -7.27 12.03 -0.87
C SER A 78 -6.30 11.43 0.16
N PHE A 79 -5.24 10.75 -0.29
CA PHE A 79 -4.18 10.23 0.55
C PHE A 79 -3.46 11.35 1.33
N TYR A 80 -3.31 12.53 0.73
CA TYR A 80 -2.75 13.73 1.39
C TYR A 80 -3.53 14.07 2.67
N ASN A 81 -4.87 14.04 2.58
CA ASN A 81 -5.73 14.37 3.71
C ASN A 81 -5.62 13.32 4.82
N SER A 82 -5.51 12.04 4.45
CA SER A 82 -5.30 10.95 5.41
C SER A 82 -3.96 11.12 6.15
N LEU A 83 -2.85 11.31 5.45
CA LEU A 83 -1.55 11.54 6.09
C LEU A 83 -1.51 12.83 6.91
N SER A 84 -2.19 13.89 6.45
CA SER A 84 -2.32 15.13 7.23
C SER A 84 -3.05 14.90 8.56
N LYS A 85 -4.15 14.14 8.55
CA LYS A 85 -4.88 13.78 9.78
C LYS A 85 -4.05 12.92 10.73
N LEU A 86 -3.26 11.98 10.19
CA LEU A 86 -2.34 11.17 10.99
C LEU A 86 -1.23 12.04 11.62
N TYR A 87 -0.70 13.01 10.88
CA TYR A 87 0.24 13.98 11.43
C TYR A 87 -0.41 14.86 12.53
N GLU A 88 -1.65 15.30 12.32
CA GLU A 88 -2.42 16.07 13.30
C GLU A 88 -2.68 15.30 14.60
N SER A 89 -2.75 13.97 14.53
CA SER A 89 -2.82 13.10 15.71
C SER A 89 -1.49 12.97 16.47
N LYS A 90 -0.42 13.64 15.99
CA LYS A 90 0.97 13.69 16.51
C LYS A 90 1.93 12.63 15.97
N ALA A 91 1.53 11.83 14.99
CA ALA A 91 2.45 10.92 14.31
C ALA A 91 3.57 11.71 13.59
N LYS A 92 4.82 11.32 13.83
CA LYS A 92 6.01 11.98 13.22
C LYS A 92 6.72 11.12 12.20
N TYR A 93 6.67 9.80 12.34
CA TYR A 93 7.37 8.85 11.48
C TYR A 93 6.36 7.99 10.72
N MET A 94 6.30 8.15 9.41
CA MET A 94 5.40 7.41 8.52
C MET A 94 6.21 6.66 7.48
N PHE A 95 6.01 5.35 7.41
CA PHE A 95 6.67 4.48 6.43
C PHE A 95 5.60 3.98 5.45
N VAL A 96 5.58 4.57 4.26
CA VAL A 96 4.55 4.33 3.24
C VAL A 96 5.11 3.41 2.17
N LEU A 97 4.35 2.40 1.75
CA LEU A 97 4.69 1.54 0.63
C LEU A 97 3.82 1.93 -0.57
N ASN A 98 4.42 2.04 -1.75
CA ASN A 98 3.65 2.15 -3.00
C ASN A 98 3.05 0.78 -3.39
N VAL A 99 2.24 0.75 -4.46
CA VAL A 99 1.53 -0.48 -4.89
C VAL A 99 2.41 -1.31 -5.81
N ILE A 100 2.51 -2.61 -5.54
CA ILE A 100 3.20 -3.60 -6.39
C ILE A 100 2.57 -3.69 -7.80
N PRO A 101 3.26 -4.24 -8.81
CA PRO A 101 2.64 -4.54 -10.10
C PRO A 101 1.42 -5.46 -9.91
N LEU A 102 0.31 -5.15 -10.59
CA LEU A 102 -0.95 -5.89 -10.48
C LEU A 102 -1.27 -6.71 -11.73
N ASP A 103 -0.53 -6.52 -12.81
CA ASP A 103 -0.70 -7.19 -14.10
C ASP A 103 -0.27 -8.67 -14.08
N ASP A 104 0.50 -9.09 -13.07
CA ASP A 104 0.84 -10.49 -12.79
C ASP A 104 -0.05 -11.14 -11.69
N LEU A 105 -1.15 -10.52 -11.29
CA LEU A 105 -2.10 -11.20 -10.38
C LEU A 105 -2.69 -12.44 -11.05
N PRO A 106 -2.84 -13.59 -10.34
CA PRO A 106 -3.53 -14.74 -10.91
C PRO A 106 -4.97 -14.42 -11.28
N LYS A 107 -5.67 -13.53 -10.55
CA LYS A 107 -7.01 -13.04 -10.94
C LYS A 107 -7.07 -12.49 -12.38
N PHE A 108 -5.98 -11.92 -12.86
CA PHE A 108 -5.88 -11.23 -14.14
C PHE A 108 -5.11 -12.03 -15.19
N TYR A 109 -4.92 -13.35 -14.99
CA TYR A 109 -4.14 -14.18 -15.89
C TYR A 109 -4.71 -14.25 -17.33
N THR A 110 -6.03 -14.11 -17.48
CA THR A 110 -6.72 -14.14 -18.79
C THR A 110 -6.79 -12.80 -19.50
N LEU A 111 -6.35 -11.70 -18.87
CA LEU A 111 -6.35 -10.39 -19.51
C LEU A 111 -5.44 -10.40 -20.75
N SER A 112 -5.87 -9.70 -21.78
CA SER A 112 -5.02 -9.40 -22.94
C SER A 112 -3.82 -8.55 -22.55
N GLN A 113 -2.78 -8.56 -23.38
CA GLN A 113 -1.59 -7.74 -23.14
C GLN A 113 -1.92 -6.24 -23.06
N ALA A 114 -2.91 -5.77 -23.82
CA ALA A 114 -3.37 -4.38 -23.78
C ALA A 114 -4.03 -4.03 -22.44
N GLU A 115 -4.88 -4.92 -21.92
CA GLU A 115 -5.51 -4.73 -20.61
C GLU A 115 -4.49 -4.78 -19.46
N LYS A 116 -3.50 -5.68 -19.53
CA LYS A 116 -2.38 -5.72 -18.58
C LYS A 116 -1.56 -4.43 -18.60
N ALA A 117 -1.23 -3.92 -19.79
CA ALA A 117 -0.52 -2.65 -19.93
C ALA A 117 -1.34 -1.46 -19.42
N GLN A 118 -2.66 -1.48 -19.59
CA GLN A 118 -3.56 -0.47 -19.01
C GLN A 118 -3.54 -0.51 -17.48
N LEU A 119 -3.62 -1.71 -16.89
CA LEU A 119 -3.55 -1.89 -15.44
C LEU A 119 -2.20 -1.41 -14.88
N ASP A 120 -1.10 -1.78 -15.53
CA ASP A 120 0.24 -1.29 -15.15
C ASP A 120 0.34 0.23 -15.21
N SER A 121 -0.19 0.85 -16.26
CA SER A 121 -0.25 2.31 -16.39
C SER A 121 -1.02 2.97 -15.24
N MET A 122 -2.12 2.36 -14.78
CA MET A 122 -2.88 2.85 -13.62
C MET A 122 -2.07 2.73 -12.32
N VAL A 123 -1.38 1.61 -12.11
CA VAL A 123 -0.50 1.41 -10.94
C VAL A 123 0.63 2.45 -10.92
N ARG A 124 1.33 2.64 -12.03
CA ARG A 124 2.41 3.63 -12.14
C ARG A 124 1.91 5.05 -11.92
N ARG A 125 0.74 5.41 -12.45
CA ARG A 125 0.12 6.72 -12.20
C ARG A 125 -0.20 6.93 -10.72
N TYR A 126 -0.80 5.94 -10.07
CA TYR A 126 -1.08 5.98 -8.64
C TYR A 126 0.22 6.16 -7.82
N ASN A 127 1.25 5.35 -8.10
CA ASN A 127 2.53 5.42 -7.40
C ASN A 127 3.24 6.76 -7.59
N ALA A 128 3.21 7.32 -8.81
CA ALA A 128 3.75 8.65 -9.08
C ALA A 128 2.99 9.77 -8.35
N ASN A 129 1.65 9.70 -8.32
CA ASN A 129 0.83 10.65 -7.59
C ASN A 129 1.04 10.54 -6.07
N LEU A 130 1.19 9.32 -5.54
CA LEU A 130 1.51 9.08 -4.13
C LEU A 130 2.85 9.72 -3.75
N ALA A 131 3.89 9.53 -4.56
CA ALA A 131 5.18 10.17 -4.35
C ALA A 131 5.07 11.70 -4.34
N LYS A 132 4.32 12.28 -5.28
CA LYS A 132 4.05 13.72 -5.33
C LYS A 132 3.35 14.21 -4.05
N VAL A 133 2.28 13.52 -3.63
CA VAL A 133 1.51 13.84 -2.43
C VAL A 133 2.36 13.79 -1.17
N ILE A 134 3.23 12.79 -1.04
CA ILE A 134 4.17 12.68 0.08
C ILE A 134 5.17 13.82 0.06
N ASN A 135 5.78 14.12 -1.09
CA ASN A 135 6.74 15.23 -1.23
C ASN A 135 6.09 16.58 -0.88
N ASP A 136 4.88 16.84 -1.38
CA ASP A 136 4.13 18.06 -1.09
C ASP A 136 3.82 18.19 0.41
N LEU A 137 3.48 17.07 1.08
CA LEU A 137 3.22 17.04 2.51
C LEU A 137 4.49 17.30 3.33
N VAL A 138 5.59 16.62 2.99
CA VAL A 138 6.88 16.78 3.67
C VAL A 138 7.39 18.20 3.51
N GLU A 139 7.37 18.77 2.30
CA GLU A 139 7.81 20.15 2.06
C GLU A 139 6.98 21.16 2.87
N LYS A 140 5.65 21.00 2.91
CA LYS A 140 4.77 21.88 3.70
C LYS A 140 4.98 21.75 5.21
N ARG A 141 5.58 20.65 5.68
CA ARG A 141 5.77 20.32 7.09
C ARG A 141 7.26 20.21 7.49
N LYS A 142 8.19 20.66 6.65
CA LYS A 142 9.64 20.48 6.85
C LYS A 142 10.14 21.00 8.19
N ASP A 143 9.59 22.12 8.66
CA ASP A 143 9.98 22.74 9.94
C ASP A 143 9.17 22.20 11.13
N GLN A 144 8.36 21.16 10.94
CA GLN A 144 7.44 20.62 11.94
C GLN A 144 7.75 19.18 12.35
N GLY A 145 8.92 18.65 11.93
CA GLY A 145 9.43 17.34 12.32
C GLY A 145 8.63 16.16 11.76
N LEU A 146 7.94 16.34 10.64
CA LEU A 146 7.31 15.22 9.92
C LEU A 146 8.36 14.51 9.06
N HIS A 147 8.49 13.21 9.25
CA HIS A 147 9.33 12.31 8.46
C HIS A 147 8.46 11.28 7.76
N VAL A 148 8.53 11.24 6.43
CA VAL A 148 7.84 10.23 5.62
C VAL A 148 8.87 9.58 4.72
N TYR A 149 8.91 8.24 4.75
CA TYR A 149 9.71 7.43 3.85
C TYR A 149 8.77 6.69 2.90
N LEU A 150 9.03 6.76 1.60
CA LEU A 150 8.29 6.02 0.58
C LEU A 150 9.13 4.85 0.10
N TYR A 151 8.73 3.64 0.47
CA TYR A 151 9.31 2.41 -0.03
C TYR A 151 8.71 2.03 -1.38
N ASP A 152 9.58 1.81 -2.35
CA ASP A 152 9.19 1.43 -3.71
C ASP A 152 8.95 -0.09 -3.82
N ALA A 153 7.78 -0.54 -3.36
CA ALA A 153 7.39 -1.93 -3.49
C ALA A 153 7.21 -2.35 -4.95
N TYR A 154 6.85 -1.42 -5.84
CA TYR A 154 6.71 -1.66 -7.27
C TYR A 154 8.04 -2.10 -7.90
N GLU A 155 9.06 -1.26 -7.82
CA GLU A 155 10.36 -1.52 -8.46
C GLU A 155 11.08 -2.71 -7.78
N ASN A 156 10.92 -2.88 -6.47
CA ASN A 156 11.53 -4.00 -5.75
C ASN A 156 10.80 -5.34 -5.95
N PHE A 157 9.57 -5.36 -6.50
CA PHE A 157 8.73 -6.56 -6.49
C PHE A 157 9.38 -7.78 -7.16
N ALA A 158 10.10 -7.57 -8.27
CA ALA A 158 10.80 -8.64 -8.99
C ALA A 158 11.85 -9.33 -8.11
N ASP A 159 12.61 -8.56 -7.33
CA ASP A 159 13.62 -9.08 -6.41
C ASP A 159 12.98 -9.81 -5.22
N LEU A 160 11.84 -9.31 -4.72
CA LEU A 160 11.06 -9.99 -3.67
C LEU A 160 10.55 -11.37 -4.11
N CYS A 161 10.29 -11.53 -5.41
CA CYS A 161 9.76 -12.75 -6.02
C CYS A 161 10.84 -13.65 -6.66
N LYS A 162 12.12 -13.33 -6.46
CA LYS A 162 13.22 -14.03 -7.12
C LYS A 162 13.19 -15.54 -6.88
N ASN A 163 13.31 -16.31 -7.96
CA ASN A 163 13.24 -17.78 -7.97
C ASN A 163 11.87 -18.35 -7.54
N MET A 164 10.79 -17.57 -7.66
CA MET A 164 9.42 -18.00 -7.38
C MET A 164 8.59 -18.00 -8.67
N ARG A 165 7.54 -18.83 -8.70
CA ARG A 165 6.60 -18.92 -9.81
C ARG A 165 5.46 -17.92 -9.59
N GLY A 166 5.27 -17.02 -10.56
CA GLY A 166 4.18 -16.03 -10.62
C GLY A 166 2.90 -16.57 -11.27
N SER A 167 2.06 -15.67 -11.78
CA SER A 167 0.78 -16.01 -12.42
C SER A 167 0.99 -16.91 -13.66
N PRO A 168 0.06 -17.86 -13.94
CA PRO A 168 -1.22 -18.10 -13.26
C PRO A 168 -1.10 -18.96 -12.00
N SER A 169 0.12 -19.30 -11.55
CA SER A 169 0.30 -20.26 -10.46
C SER A 169 -0.03 -19.59 -9.12
N SER A 170 -0.93 -20.20 -8.34
CA SER A 170 -1.15 -19.92 -6.92
C SER A 170 -1.24 -21.23 -6.16
N CYS A 171 -1.10 -21.19 -4.83
CA CYS A 171 -1.32 -22.39 -4.01
C CYS A 171 -2.77 -22.54 -3.53
N ASN A 172 -3.70 -21.76 -4.09
CA ASN A 172 -5.15 -21.84 -3.85
C ASN A 172 -5.52 -21.98 -2.38
N ARG A 173 -4.97 -21.09 -1.54
CA ARG A 173 -5.19 -21.08 -0.09
C ARG A 173 -4.75 -22.34 0.66
N GLY A 174 -3.88 -23.16 0.09
CA GLY A 174 -3.33 -24.37 0.71
C GLY A 174 -1.89 -24.19 1.17
N SER A 175 -1.46 -24.84 2.24
CA SER A 175 -0.21 -24.57 2.97
C SER A 175 1.13 -24.79 2.21
N HIS A 176 1.12 -25.36 1.01
CA HIS A 176 2.32 -25.75 0.27
C HIS A 176 2.65 -24.72 -0.81
N CYS A 177 3.29 -23.60 -0.43
CA CYS A 177 3.53 -22.45 -1.32
C CYS A 177 4.99 -22.04 -1.45
N ASP A 178 5.92 -22.93 -1.09
CA ASP A 178 7.33 -22.58 -0.83
C ASP A 178 8.06 -21.97 -2.04
N ASN A 179 7.53 -22.12 -3.25
CA ASN A 179 8.07 -21.53 -4.49
C ASN A 179 7.04 -20.71 -5.28
N LEU A 180 5.95 -20.26 -4.68
CA LEU A 180 4.88 -19.51 -5.34
C LEU A 180 4.79 -18.08 -4.83
N VAL A 181 4.63 -17.12 -5.75
CA VAL A 181 4.41 -15.72 -5.40
C VAL A 181 3.05 -15.54 -4.71
N TRP A 182 2.03 -16.25 -5.23
CA TRP A 182 0.63 -16.02 -4.91
C TRP A 182 0.04 -17.12 -4.01
N TRP A 183 -0.56 -16.71 -2.89
CA TRP A 183 -1.31 -17.56 -1.97
C TRP A 183 -2.67 -17.96 -2.53
N ASP A 184 -3.38 -16.96 -3.05
CA ASP A 184 -4.61 -17.11 -3.84
C ASP A 184 -4.54 -16.17 -5.04
N ASP A 185 -5.68 -15.83 -5.63
CA ASP A 185 -5.69 -15.02 -6.86
C ASP A 185 -5.32 -13.55 -6.66
N LEU A 186 -5.13 -13.11 -5.41
CA LEU A 186 -4.92 -11.70 -5.05
C LEU A 186 -3.79 -11.49 -4.04
N HIS A 187 -3.53 -12.45 -3.16
CA HIS A 187 -2.66 -12.27 -2.00
C HIS A 187 -1.32 -12.95 -2.19
N LEU A 188 -0.27 -12.31 -1.68
CA LEU A 188 1.08 -12.85 -1.66
C LEU A 188 1.21 -14.00 -0.67
N THR A 189 2.13 -14.92 -0.92
CA THR A 189 2.48 -15.96 0.05
C THR A 189 3.24 -15.39 1.25
N THR A 190 3.22 -16.10 2.38
CA THR A 190 4.01 -15.76 3.56
C THR A 190 5.50 -15.58 3.23
N LYS A 191 6.02 -16.33 2.26
CA LYS A 191 7.42 -16.22 1.83
C LYS A 191 7.72 -14.87 1.16
N VAL A 192 6.83 -14.38 0.29
CA VAL A 192 6.99 -13.05 -0.30
C VAL A 192 6.76 -11.96 0.74
N HIS A 193 5.78 -12.12 1.64
CA HIS A 193 5.61 -11.19 2.77
C HIS A 193 6.86 -11.11 3.66
N TYR A 194 7.53 -12.24 3.92
CA TYR A 194 8.79 -12.26 4.67
C TYR A 194 9.94 -11.57 3.91
N ALA A 195 10.04 -11.76 2.60
CA ALA A 195 11.01 -11.04 1.77
C ALA A 195 10.76 -9.52 1.79
N LEU A 196 9.49 -9.11 1.65
CA LEU A 196 9.07 -7.71 1.73
C LEU A 196 9.41 -7.10 3.09
N ALA A 197 9.06 -7.78 4.19
CA ALA A 197 9.36 -7.31 5.54
C ALA A 197 10.87 -7.12 5.76
N ASN A 198 11.71 -8.04 5.30
CA ASN A 198 13.16 -7.90 5.37
C ASN A 198 13.69 -6.73 4.54
N SER A 199 13.14 -6.52 3.35
CA SER A 199 13.52 -5.40 2.48
C SER A 199 13.14 -4.05 3.11
N VAL A 200 11.89 -3.94 3.58
CA VAL A 200 11.38 -2.77 4.32
C VAL A 200 12.21 -2.51 5.57
N TYR A 201 12.56 -3.54 6.33
CA TYR A 201 13.37 -3.38 7.54
C TYR A 201 14.77 -2.83 7.24
N LYS A 202 15.41 -3.27 6.14
CA LYS A 202 16.71 -2.72 5.72
C LYS A 202 16.62 -1.24 5.37
N GLU A 203 15.60 -0.85 4.62
CA GLU A 203 15.36 0.55 4.25
C GLU A 203 15.01 1.39 5.48
N PHE A 204 14.22 0.85 6.40
CA PHE A 204 13.94 1.48 7.68
C PHE A 204 15.22 1.77 8.48
N LEU A 205 16.13 0.80 8.61
CA LEU A 205 17.41 1.03 9.29
C LEU A 205 18.26 2.12 8.60
N ALA A 206 18.17 2.24 7.28
CA ALA A 206 18.88 3.26 6.51
C ALA A 206 18.34 4.68 6.74
N THR A 207 17.11 4.83 7.26
CA THR A 207 16.54 6.14 7.58
C THR A 207 17.20 6.82 8.77
N GLY A 208 17.79 6.04 9.68
CA GLY A 208 18.37 6.54 10.93
C GLY A 208 17.35 7.10 11.93
N TRP A 209 16.06 6.75 11.78
CA TRP A 209 14.99 7.08 12.72
C TRP A 209 15.12 6.33 14.04
#